data_AF-A0A8C2P4L4-F1
#
_entry.id   AF-A0A8C2P4L4-F1
#
_cell.length_a   1.000
_cell.length_b   1.000
_cell.length_c   1.000
_cell.angle_alpha   90.00
_cell.angle_beta   90.00
_cell.angle_gamma   90.00
#
_symmetry.space_group_name_H-M   'P 1'
#
loop_
_entity.id
_entity.type
_entity.pdbx_description
1 polymer ?
#
loop_
_entity_poly.entity_id
_entity_poly.type
_entity_poly.pdbx_seq_one_letter_code
_entity_poly.pdbx_strand_id
1 'polypeptide(L)'
;MPCSFSKITKEELCGLCIAQSVRIPQERKDRTIDFDKIIKQLLDTPNSRAVVLFANDEDIKQILAAAKRADQVGHFLWVGSDSWGSKINPLHQHEDIAEGAITIQPKRATVEGFDAYFTSRTLENNRRNENFNCKLTISGSKKEDTDRKCTGQERIGKDSNYEQEGKVQFVIDAVYAMAHALHHMNKDLCADYRGVCPEMEQAGGKKLLKYIRNVNFNGSAGTPVMFNKNGDAPGRYDIFQYQTTNTSNPGYRLIGQWTDELQLNIEDMQWGKGGVREIPASVCTMPCKPGQRKKTQKGTPCCWTCEPCDGYQYQFDEMTCQHLQMDAAEV
;
A
#
# COMPACT_ATOMS: atom_id res chain seq x y z
N MET A 1 21.16 4.83 7.85
CA MET A 1 20.78 4.81 6.42
C MET A 1 19.34 4.33 6.31
N PRO A 2 18.48 4.92 5.47
CA PRO A 2 17.16 4.37 5.21
C PRO A 2 17.28 2.99 4.55
N CYS A 3 16.56 2.00 5.08
CA CYS A 3 16.57 0.64 4.57
C CYS A 3 15.72 0.54 3.30
N SER A 4 16.36 0.18 2.19
CA SER A 4 15.67 -0.14 0.93
C SER A 4 15.11 -1.56 0.97
N PHE A 5 13.92 -1.78 0.44
CA PHE A 5 13.29 -3.11 0.34
C PHE A 5 14.20 -4.15 -0.34
N SER A 6 14.99 -3.73 -1.33
CA SER A 6 15.98 -4.58 -2.02
C SER A 6 17.19 -4.97 -1.17
N LYS A 7 17.44 -4.25 -0.06
CA LYS A 7 18.50 -4.56 0.92
C LYS A 7 17.98 -5.42 2.06
N ILE A 8 16.69 -5.30 2.42
CA ILE A 8 16.02 -6.16 3.43
C ILE A 8 16.08 -7.64 3.00
N THR A 9 16.01 -7.92 1.69
CA THR A 9 16.06 -9.29 1.16
C THR A 9 17.47 -9.89 1.10
N LYS A 10 18.53 -9.10 1.30
CA LYS A 10 19.91 -9.56 1.09
C LYS A 10 20.83 -9.45 2.31
N GLU A 11 20.54 -8.60 3.29
CA GLU A 11 21.40 -8.44 4.48
C GLU A 11 20.62 -7.80 5.64
N GLU A 12 20.99 -8.17 6.86
CA GLU A 12 20.47 -7.78 8.20
C GLU A 12 20.48 -6.26 8.50
N LEU A 13 20.46 -5.39 7.50
CA LEU A 13 20.74 -3.96 7.59
C LEU A 13 19.73 -3.14 8.44
N CYS A 14 18.65 -3.77 8.90
CA CYS A 14 17.64 -3.14 9.79
C CYS A 14 17.13 -4.06 10.92
N GLY A 15 17.75 -5.21 11.18
CA GLY A 15 17.23 -6.16 12.19
C GLY A 15 15.86 -6.77 11.86
N LEU A 16 15.47 -6.76 10.58
CA LEU A 16 14.24 -7.37 10.07
C LEU A 16 14.57 -8.68 9.34
N CYS A 17 13.81 -9.74 9.60
CA CYS A 17 13.86 -10.98 8.83
C CYS A 17 12.57 -11.24 8.09
N ILE A 18 12.69 -11.76 6.87
CA ILE A 18 11.56 -12.23 6.07
C ILE A 18 11.45 -13.73 6.28
N ALA A 19 10.37 -14.18 6.93
CA ALA A 19 10.14 -15.61 7.16
C ALA A 19 9.94 -16.35 5.83
N GLN A 20 9.07 -15.81 4.97
CA GLN A 20 8.73 -16.39 3.68
C GLN A 20 8.42 -15.30 2.66
N SER A 21 8.69 -15.56 1.38
CA SER A 21 8.31 -14.69 0.26
C SER A 21 7.49 -15.49 -0.74
N VAL A 22 6.19 -15.21 -0.82
CA VAL A 22 5.26 -15.91 -1.71
C VAL A 22 4.86 -15.01 -2.86
N ARG A 23 4.87 -15.54 -4.08
CA ARG A 23 4.48 -14.81 -5.29
C ARG A 23 3.13 -15.29 -5.79
N ILE A 24 2.22 -14.35 -6.03
CA ILE A 24 0.93 -14.60 -6.69
C ILE A 24 1.16 -14.55 -8.21
N PRO A 25 0.92 -15.64 -8.96
CA PRO A 25 1.09 -15.64 -10.41
C PRO A 25 0.07 -14.71 -11.09
N GLN A 26 0.52 -13.87 -12.02
CA GLN A 26 -0.37 -12.95 -12.75
C GLN A 26 -1.08 -13.59 -13.96
N GLU A 27 -0.62 -14.76 -14.43
CA GLU A 27 -1.14 -15.39 -15.65
C GLU A 27 -2.44 -16.16 -15.40
N ARG A 28 -3.57 -15.49 -15.66
CA ARG A 28 -4.94 -16.02 -15.57
C ARG A 28 -5.34 -16.99 -16.70
N LYS A 29 -4.37 -17.61 -17.40
CA LYS A 29 -4.71 -18.33 -18.63
C LYS A 29 -5.24 -19.75 -18.45
N ASP A 30 -5.06 -20.40 -17.30
CA ASP A 30 -5.69 -21.73 -17.10
C ASP A 30 -5.64 -22.33 -15.68
N ARG A 31 -5.26 -21.57 -14.65
CA ARG A 31 -5.20 -22.08 -13.27
C ARG A 31 -5.86 -21.10 -12.32
N THR A 32 -6.91 -21.57 -11.64
CA THR A 32 -7.42 -20.91 -10.44
C THR A 32 -6.27 -20.81 -9.44
N ILE A 33 -5.96 -19.60 -9.00
CA ILE A 33 -4.93 -19.38 -7.98
C ILE A 33 -5.45 -20.00 -6.69
N ASP A 34 -4.70 -20.95 -6.14
CA ASP A 34 -5.03 -21.58 -4.86
C ASP A 34 -4.52 -20.71 -3.71
N PHE A 35 -5.34 -19.76 -3.29
CA PHE A 35 -5.07 -18.90 -2.15
C PHE A 35 -5.05 -19.66 -0.83
N ASP A 36 -5.74 -20.80 -0.72
CA ASP A 36 -5.73 -21.61 0.50
C ASP A 36 -4.35 -22.25 0.71
N LYS A 37 -3.67 -22.64 -0.38
CA LYS A 37 -2.28 -23.09 -0.33
C LYS A 37 -1.32 -21.99 0.16
N ILE A 38 -1.55 -20.74 -0.26
CA ILE A 38 -0.74 -19.60 0.21
C ILE A 38 -0.91 -19.43 1.72
N ILE A 39 -2.15 -19.43 2.22
CA ILE A 39 -2.42 -19.32 3.67
C ILE A 39 -1.82 -20.49 4.45
N LYS A 40 -1.96 -21.72 3.96
CA LYS A 40 -1.31 -22.90 4.58
C LYS A 40 0.20 -22.73 4.67
N GLN A 41 0.83 -22.25 3.60
CA GLN A 41 2.26 -21.99 3.59
C GLN A 41 2.64 -20.90 4.61
N LEU A 42 1.89 -19.80 4.73
CA LEU A 42 2.15 -18.77 5.74
C LEU A 42 2.04 -19.31 7.17
N LEU A 43 1.12 -20.25 7.41
CA LEU A 43 0.93 -20.91 8.71
C LEU A 43 2.07 -21.86 9.10
N ASP A 44 2.97 -22.23 8.19
CA ASP A 44 4.19 -22.97 8.52
C ASP A 44 5.12 -22.17 9.44
N THR A 45 4.93 -20.85 9.53
CA THR A 45 5.68 -19.94 10.42
C THR A 45 4.73 -19.17 11.36
N PRO A 46 4.14 -19.82 12.38
CA PRO A 46 3.03 -19.28 13.17
C PRO A 46 3.38 -18.06 14.02
N ASN A 47 4.66 -17.87 14.36
CA ASN A 47 5.10 -16.68 15.11
C ASN A 47 5.30 -15.45 14.18
N SER A 48 5.38 -15.67 12.87
CA SER A 48 5.48 -14.60 11.87
C SER A 48 4.09 -14.13 11.47
N ARG A 49 3.51 -13.26 12.29
CA ARG A 49 2.13 -12.77 12.13
C ARG A 49 2.01 -11.63 11.14
N ALA A 50 3.04 -10.79 10.99
CA ALA A 50 3.02 -9.66 10.07
C ALA A 50 3.15 -10.12 8.61
N VAL A 51 2.18 -9.72 7.78
CA VAL A 51 2.13 -10.06 6.36
C VAL A 51 2.07 -8.78 5.54
N VAL A 52 3.15 -8.50 4.80
CA VAL A 52 3.21 -7.36 3.87
C VAL A 52 2.69 -7.80 2.50
N LEU A 53 1.61 -7.18 2.05
CA LEU A 53 0.85 -7.58 0.88
C LEU A 53 0.97 -6.55 -0.24
N PHE A 54 1.61 -6.97 -1.34
CA PHE A 54 1.68 -6.25 -2.61
C PHE A 54 0.84 -6.98 -3.66
N ALA A 55 -0.45 -6.67 -3.71
CA ALA A 55 -1.42 -7.37 -4.54
C ALA A 55 -2.50 -6.41 -5.08
N ASN A 56 -3.23 -6.79 -6.12
CA ASN A 56 -4.36 -6.00 -6.61
C ASN A 56 -5.63 -6.25 -5.78
N ASP A 57 -6.66 -5.44 -5.99
CA ASP A 57 -7.92 -5.48 -5.23
C ASP A 57 -8.57 -6.88 -5.18
N GLU A 58 -8.55 -7.64 -6.27
CA GLU A 58 -9.15 -8.99 -6.35
C GLU A 58 -8.30 -10.02 -5.58
N ASP A 59 -6.99 -9.99 -5.75
CA ASP A 59 -6.07 -10.90 -5.07
C ASP A 59 -6.08 -10.66 -3.55
N ILE A 60 -6.17 -9.40 -3.11
CA ILE A 60 -6.33 -9.05 -1.69
C ILE A 60 -7.60 -9.68 -1.14
N LYS A 61 -8.74 -9.45 -1.81
CA LYS A 61 -10.03 -10.02 -1.39
C LYS A 61 -9.98 -11.54 -1.27
N GLN A 62 -9.36 -12.21 -2.23
CA GLN A 62 -9.26 -13.68 -2.23
C GLN A 62 -8.32 -14.21 -1.14
N ILE A 63 -7.24 -13.50 -0.83
CA ILE A 63 -6.34 -13.83 0.29
C ILE A 63 -7.06 -13.68 1.63
N LEU A 64 -7.78 -12.59 1.84
CA LEU A 64 -8.56 -12.37 3.07
C LEU A 64 -9.66 -13.43 3.22
N ALA A 65 -10.32 -13.79 2.12
CA ALA A 65 -11.29 -14.88 2.09
C ALA A 65 -10.66 -16.24 2.44
N ALA A 66 -9.47 -16.54 1.92
CA ALA A 66 -8.73 -17.75 2.26
C ALA A 66 -8.32 -17.79 3.74
N ALA A 67 -7.85 -16.66 4.29
CA ALA A 67 -7.51 -16.55 5.71
C ALA A 67 -8.75 -16.77 6.60
N LYS A 68 -9.91 -16.26 6.17
CA LYS A 68 -11.19 -16.50 6.85
C LYS A 68 -11.61 -17.97 6.81
N ARG A 69 -11.50 -18.62 5.65
CA ARG A 69 -11.79 -20.07 5.50
C ARG A 69 -10.86 -20.94 6.36
N ALA A 70 -9.64 -20.49 6.60
CA ALA A 70 -8.67 -21.16 7.46
C ALA A 70 -8.83 -20.83 8.96
N ASP A 71 -9.90 -20.12 9.34
CA ASP A 71 -10.18 -19.69 10.73
C ASP A 71 -9.06 -18.86 11.38
N GLN A 72 -8.41 -18.00 10.58
CA GLN A 72 -7.26 -17.18 11.02
C GLN A 72 -7.64 -15.73 11.34
N VAL A 73 -8.86 -15.50 11.84
CA VAL A 73 -9.32 -14.15 12.22
C VAL A 73 -8.49 -13.61 13.39
N GLY A 74 -7.83 -12.47 13.19
CA GLY A 74 -6.97 -11.82 14.19
C GLY A 74 -5.58 -12.45 14.36
N HIS A 75 -5.25 -13.51 13.61
CA HIS A 75 -3.92 -14.11 13.64
C HIS A 75 -2.91 -13.23 12.88
N PHE A 76 -3.17 -12.95 11.60
CA PHE A 76 -2.29 -12.16 10.75
C PHE A 76 -2.46 -10.64 10.99
N LEU A 77 -1.34 -9.92 10.92
CA LEU A 77 -1.27 -8.46 10.96
C LEU A 77 -0.98 -7.98 9.53
N TRP A 78 -2.00 -7.47 8.85
CA TRP A 78 -1.90 -7.11 7.45
C TRP A 78 -1.25 -5.73 7.26
N VAL A 79 -0.28 -5.66 6.37
CA VAL A 79 0.33 -4.40 5.89
C VAL A 79 0.13 -4.31 4.39
N GLY A 80 -0.82 -3.51 3.93
CA GLY A 80 -1.19 -3.36 2.52
C GLY A 80 -0.46 -2.23 1.80
N SER A 81 -0.14 -2.44 0.52
CA SER A 81 0.40 -1.41 -0.38
C SER A 81 -0.66 -0.39 -0.84
N ASP A 82 -0.23 0.56 -1.68
CA ASP A 82 -1.07 1.62 -2.27
C ASP A 82 -2.25 1.11 -3.10
N SER A 83 -2.14 -0.10 -3.65
CA SER A 83 -3.23 -0.79 -4.33
C SER A 83 -4.43 -1.04 -3.43
N TRP A 84 -4.19 -1.34 -2.15
CA TRP A 84 -5.22 -1.48 -1.13
C TRP A 84 -5.71 -0.09 -0.69
N GLY A 85 -4.79 0.78 -0.24
CA GLY A 85 -5.11 2.13 0.22
C GLY A 85 -6.24 2.15 1.25
N SER A 86 -7.17 3.10 1.12
CA SER A 86 -8.37 3.21 1.96
C SER A 86 -9.64 2.65 1.29
N LYS A 87 -9.51 1.73 0.32
CA LYS A 87 -10.66 1.18 -0.41
C LYS A 87 -11.39 0.13 0.42
N ILE A 88 -12.73 0.24 0.51
CA ILE A 88 -13.55 -0.75 1.21
C ILE A 88 -13.85 -2.00 0.37
N ASN A 89 -13.81 -1.90 -0.95
CA ASN A 89 -14.19 -3.00 -1.86
C ASN A 89 -13.39 -4.31 -1.66
N PRO A 90 -12.06 -4.30 -1.43
CA PRO A 90 -11.31 -5.52 -1.12
C PRO A 90 -11.72 -6.18 0.21
N LEU A 91 -12.33 -5.42 1.12
CA LEU A 91 -12.72 -5.87 2.45
C LEU A 91 -14.14 -6.41 2.56
N HIS A 92 -14.98 -6.15 1.57
CA HIS A 92 -16.40 -6.49 1.62
C HIS A 92 -16.61 -7.97 2.01
N GLN A 93 -17.35 -8.22 3.10
CA GLN A 93 -17.62 -9.53 3.75
C GLN A 93 -16.46 -10.14 4.57
N HIS A 94 -15.31 -9.48 4.63
CA HIS A 94 -14.07 -9.94 5.26
C HIS A 94 -13.46 -8.85 6.16
N GLU A 95 -14.29 -7.92 6.63
CA GLU A 95 -13.90 -6.77 7.46
C GLU A 95 -13.25 -7.21 8.77
N ASP A 96 -13.73 -8.31 9.35
CA ASP A 96 -13.22 -8.90 10.59
C ASP A 96 -11.79 -9.43 10.49
N ILE A 97 -11.38 -9.91 9.31
CA ILE A 97 -9.99 -10.35 9.05
C ILE A 97 -9.05 -9.16 8.93
N ALA A 98 -9.56 -8.02 8.46
CA ALA A 98 -8.78 -6.82 8.21
C ALA A 98 -8.69 -5.89 9.43
N GLU A 99 -9.26 -6.25 10.57
CA GLU A 99 -9.16 -5.45 11.80
C GLU A 99 -7.70 -5.21 12.19
N GLY A 100 -7.32 -3.93 12.32
CA GLY A 100 -5.96 -3.50 12.61
C GLY A 100 -5.02 -3.50 11.40
N ALA A 101 -5.50 -3.82 10.19
CA ALA A 101 -4.71 -3.76 8.97
C ALA A 101 -4.19 -2.34 8.72
N ILE A 102 -2.90 -2.20 8.46
CA ILE A 102 -2.26 -0.94 8.12
C ILE A 102 -2.11 -0.86 6.60
N THR A 103 -2.52 0.24 6.00
CA THR A 103 -2.37 0.45 4.55
C THR A 103 -1.74 1.81 4.30
N ILE A 104 -1.05 1.93 3.16
CA ILE A 104 -0.51 3.19 2.69
C ILE A 104 -1.33 3.68 1.50
N GLN A 105 -1.47 4.99 1.35
CA GLN A 105 -2.08 5.59 0.18
C GLN A 105 -1.29 6.84 -0.21
N PRO A 106 -0.95 7.02 -1.51
CA PRO A 106 -0.35 8.26 -1.97
C PRO A 106 -1.21 9.46 -1.53
N LYS A 107 -0.56 10.43 -0.89
CA LYS A 107 -1.23 11.64 -0.39
C LYS A 107 -1.84 12.37 -1.57
N ARG A 108 -3.16 12.53 -1.53
CA ARG A 108 -3.99 13.03 -2.63
C ARG A 108 -4.92 14.12 -2.13
N ALA A 109 -5.26 15.05 -3.01
CA ALA A 109 -6.38 15.96 -2.82
C ALA A 109 -7.46 15.68 -3.86
N THR A 110 -8.72 15.95 -3.50
CA THR A 110 -9.83 15.93 -4.44
C THR A 110 -9.71 17.11 -5.40
N VAL A 111 -9.82 16.84 -6.70
CA VAL A 111 -9.80 17.89 -7.72
C VAL A 111 -11.25 18.30 -8.03
N GLU A 112 -11.73 19.36 -7.40
CA GLU A 112 -13.13 19.82 -7.51
C GLU A 112 -13.57 20.06 -8.95
N GLY A 113 -12.68 20.63 -9.78
CA GLY A 113 -12.95 20.86 -11.20
C GLY A 113 -13.21 19.56 -11.98
N PHE A 114 -12.56 18.46 -11.57
CA PHE A 114 -12.81 17.14 -12.16
C PHE A 114 -14.17 16.60 -11.70
N ASP A 115 -14.54 16.76 -10.42
CA ASP A 115 -15.84 16.32 -9.92
C ASP A 115 -16.99 17.04 -10.62
N ALA A 116 -16.89 18.38 -10.74
CA ALA A 116 -17.87 19.17 -11.48
C ALA A 116 -17.95 18.73 -12.95
N TYR A 117 -16.80 18.50 -13.60
CA TYR A 117 -16.76 18.00 -14.97
C TYR A 117 -17.39 16.61 -15.11
N PHE A 118 -17.04 15.67 -14.23
CA PHE A 118 -17.44 14.27 -14.33
C PHE A 118 -18.92 14.06 -13.98
N THR A 119 -19.40 14.70 -12.91
CA THR A 119 -20.82 14.64 -12.50
C THR A 119 -21.74 15.39 -13.47
N SER A 120 -21.23 16.36 -14.22
CA SER A 120 -22.01 17.03 -15.28
C SER A 120 -22.25 16.15 -16.52
N ARG A 121 -21.56 15.00 -16.65
CA ARG A 121 -21.71 14.10 -17.81
C ARG A 121 -23.00 13.31 -17.73
N THR A 122 -23.75 13.36 -18.84
CA THR A 122 -24.95 12.55 -19.11
C THR A 122 -24.70 11.64 -20.31
N LEU A 123 -25.58 10.65 -20.49
CA LEU A 123 -25.56 9.74 -21.64
C LEU A 123 -25.67 10.48 -22.98
N GLU A 124 -26.32 11.64 -23.03
CA GLU A 124 -26.47 12.47 -24.25
C GLU A 124 -25.20 13.27 -24.59
N ASN A 125 -24.49 13.75 -23.57
CA ASN A 125 -23.33 14.63 -23.72
C ASN A 125 -21.98 13.89 -23.69
N ASN A 126 -21.98 12.57 -23.48
CA ASN A 126 -20.78 11.74 -23.45
C ASN A 126 -20.75 10.73 -24.61
N ARG A 127 -20.57 11.23 -25.84
CA ARG A 127 -20.43 10.39 -27.05
C ARG A 127 -19.07 9.68 -27.18
N ARG A 128 -18.17 9.80 -26.20
CA ARG A 128 -16.77 9.32 -26.29
C ARG A 128 -16.44 8.16 -25.35
N ASN A 129 -17.24 7.88 -24.30
CA ASN A 129 -16.98 6.81 -23.34
C ASN A 129 -18.29 6.12 -22.87
N GLU A 130 -18.38 4.80 -23.05
CA GLU A 130 -19.61 3.99 -22.89
C GLU A 130 -19.81 3.34 -21.49
N ASN A 131 -19.14 3.80 -20.44
CA ASN A 131 -19.24 3.16 -19.11
C ASN A 131 -20.27 3.82 -18.20
N PHE A 132 -21.55 3.57 -18.47
CA PHE A 132 -22.63 3.78 -17.52
C PHE A 132 -23.12 2.40 -17.03
N ASN A 133 -23.36 2.23 -15.73
CA ASN A 133 -23.80 0.98 -15.07
C ASN A 133 -25.26 0.60 -15.41
N CYS A 134 -25.67 0.84 -16.64
CA CYS A 134 -26.97 0.47 -17.17
C CYS A 134 -26.75 0.06 -18.65
N LYS A 135 -27.37 -1.04 -19.09
CA LYS A 135 -27.24 -1.47 -20.49
C LYS A 135 -27.96 -0.46 -21.37
N LEU A 136 -27.18 0.33 -22.12
CA LEU A 136 -27.68 1.09 -23.27
C LEU A 136 -28.46 0.12 -24.15
N THR A 137 -29.74 0.39 -24.36
CA THR A 137 -30.59 -0.46 -25.20
C THR A 137 -30.16 -0.24 -26.64
N ILE A 138 -29.14 -0.95 -27.10
CA ILE A 138 -28.83 -1.05 -28.52
C ILE A 138 -30.00 -1.84 -29.12
N SER A 139 -30.74 -1.21 -30.03
CA SER A 139 -31.86 -1.81 -30.75
C SER A 139 -31.44 -3.16 -31.35
N GLY A 140 -31.76 -4.27 -30.67
CA GLY A 140 -31.48 -5.63 -31.14
C GLY A 140 -31.13 -6.69 -30.09
N SER A 141 -30.79 -6.35 -28.85
CA SER A 141 -30.44 -7.36 -27.83
C SER A 141 -31.68 -7.96 -27.15
N LYS A 142 -31.79 -9.30 -27.15
CA LYS A 142 -32.90 -10.07 -26.56
C LYS A 142 -33.03 -9.83 -25.05
N LYS A 143 -34.28 -9.77 -24.60
CA LYS A 143 -34.75 -9.35 -23.27
C LYS A 143 -34.41 -10.35 -22.15
N GLU A 144 -33.92 -9.83 -21.03
CA GLU A 144 -34.20 -10.34 -19.68
C GLU A 144 -34.98 -9.25 -18.92
N ASP A 145 -36.03 -9.64 -18.20
CA ASP A 145 -37.15 -8.77 -17.77
C ASP A 145 -36.97 -8.14 -16.37
N THR A 146 -35.75 -8.13 -15.83
CA THR A 146 -35.47 -7.72 -14.44
C THR A 146 -34.60 -6.47 -14.30
N ASP A 147 -33.98 -5.97 -15.37
CA ASP A 147 -33.08 -4.81 -15.30
C ASP A 147 -33.79 -3.50 -15.70
N ARG A 148 -33.69 -2.49 -14.82
CA ARG A 148 -34.19 -1.14 -15.04
C ARG A 148 -33.54 -0.53 -16.28
N LYS A 149 -34.36 -0.10 -17.25
CA LYS A 149 -33.89 0.57 -18.47
C LYS A 149 -33.31 1.94 -18.15
N CYS A 150 -32.17 2.30 -18.75
CA CYS A 150 -31.65 3.66 -18.69
C CYS A 150 -32.63 4.62 -19.36
N THR A 151 -32.90 5.75 -18.71
CA THR A 151 -33.77 6.82 -19.19
C THR A 151 -33.00 7.90 -19.95
N GLY A 152 -31.66 7.94 -19.82
CA GLY A 152 -30.82 9.00 -20.38
C GLY A 152 -30.67 10.21 -19.45
N GLN A 153 -31.47 10.28 -18.39
CA GLN A 153 -31.50 11.40 -17.44
C GLN A 153 -30.67 11.13 -16.18
N GLU A 154 -30.11 9.93 -16.03
CA GLU A 154 -29.28 9.55 -14.91
C GLU A 154 -28.05 10.44 -14.79
N ARG A 155 -27.73 10.87 -13.56
CA ARG A 155 -26.56 11.68 -13.26
C ARG A 155 -25.62 10.99 -12.28
N ILE A 156 -24.35 11.00 -12.63
CA ILE A 156 -23.27 10.50 -11.77
C ILE A 156 -23.21 11.34 -10.49
N GLY A 157 -23.19 10.67 -9.33
CA GLY A 157 -23.13 11.29 -8.00
C GLY A 157 -24.48 11.66 -7.41
N LYS A 158 -25.55 11.79 -8.23
CA LYS A 158 -26.93 11.93 -7.74
C LYS A 158 -27.65 10.58 -7.70
N ASP A 159 -27.53 9.83 -8.79
CA ASP A 159 -28.19 8.53 -8.96
C ASP A 159 -27.20 7.36 -8.77
N SER A 160 -25.95 7.66 -8.38
CA SER A 160 -24.89 6.69 -8.14
C SER A 160 -24.01 7.12 -6.96
N ASN A 161 -23.43 6.14 -6.25
CA ASN A 161 -22.38 6.40 -5.25
C ASN A 161 -21.08 6.76 -5.98
N TYR A 162 -20.88 8.05 -6.24
CA TYR A 162 -19.65 8.56 -6.83
C TYR A 162 -18.66 8.93 -5.72
N GLU A 163 -17.47 8.35 -5.78
CA GLU A 163 -16.30 8.78 -5.05
C GLU A 163 -15.17 9.00 -6.07
N GLN A 164 -14.49 10.14 -6.00
CA GLN A 164 -13.39 10.43 -6.92
C GLN A 164 -12.27 9.41 -6.71
N GLU A 165 -11.84 8.74 -7.79
CA GLU A 165 -10.75 7.79 -7.66
C GLU A 165 -9.45 8.49 -7.29
N GLY A 166 -8.69 7.89 -6.38
CA GLY A 166 -7.57 8.52 -5.73
C GLY A 166 -6.39 8.93 -6.58
N LYS A 167 -6.34 8.41 -7.80
CA LYS A 167 -5.22 8.64 -8.72
C LYS A 167 -5.50 9.75 -9.74
N VAL A 168 -6.69 10.35 -9.72
CA VAL A 168 -7.11 11.40 -10.65
C VAL A 168 -6.15 12.59 -10.64
N GLN A 169 -5.78 13.08 -9.45
CA GLN A 169 -4.82 14.18 -9.33
C GLN A 169 -3.50 13.89 -10.05
N PHE A 170 -2.92 12.70 -9.85
CA PHE A 170 -1.65 12.32 -10.47
C PHE A 170 -1.75 12.25 -12.01
N VAL A 171 -2.90 11.81 -12.54
CA VAL A 171 -3.13 11.80 -14.00
C VAL A 171 -3.19 13.22 -14.55
N ILE A 172 -3.90 14.11 -13.87
CA ILE A 172 -4.00 15.53 -14.26
C ILE A 172 -2.62 16.19 -14.20
N ASP A 173 -1.90 16.02 -13.10
CA ASP A 173 -0.56 16.58 -12.90
C ASP A 173 0.45 16.04 -13.93
N ALA A 174 0.33 14.78 -14.35
CA ALA A 174 1.17 14.20 -15.41
C ALA A 174 0.92 14.87 -16.78
N VAL A 175 -0.34 15.17 -17.11
CA VAL A 175 -0.68 15.90 -18.34
C VAL A 175 -0.14 17.33 -18.27
N TYR A 176 -0.28 18.00 -17.13
CA TYR A 176 0.29 19.34 -16.93
C TYR A 176 1.82 19.32 -16.99
N ALA A 177 2.49 18.31 -16.45
CA ALA A 177 3.94 18.18 -16.56
C ALA A 177 4.40 18.14 -18.03
N MET A 178 3.69 17.40 -18.89
CA MET A 178 3.96 17.40 -20.32
C MET A 178 3.68 18.77 -20.96
N ALA A 179 2.57 19.41 -20.60
CA ALA A 179 2.21 20.74 -21.11
C ALA A 179 3.25 21.80 -20.73
N HIS A 180 3.71 21.82 -19.47
CA HIS A 180 4.77 22.71 -19.00
C HIS A 180 6.11 22.43 -19.71
N ALA A 181 6.46 21.16 -19.92
CA ALA A 181 7.66 20.80 -20.66
C ALA A 181 7.62 21.31 -22.11
N LEU A 182 6.50 21.09 -22.82
CA LEU A 182 6.31 21.59 -24.18
C LEU A 182 6.29 23.11 -24.24
N HIS A 183 5.70 23.77 -23.25
CA HIS A 183 5.68 25.23 -23.14
C HIS A 183 7.08 25.83 -22.95
N HIS A 184 7.89 25.25 -22.05
CA HIS A 184 9.28 25.69 -21.86
C HIS A 184 10.11 25.44 -23.11
N MET A 185 9.93 24.29 -23.76
CA MET A 185 10.58 23.98 -25.02
C MET A 185 10.17 24.95 -26.14
N ASN A 186 8.90 25.32 -26.21
CA ASN A 186 8.41 26.30 -27.17
C ASN A 186 9.02 27.68 -26.93
N LYS A 187 9.08 28.14 -25.68
CA LYS A 187 9.71 29.42 -25.32
C LYS A 187 11.19 29.47 -25.68
N ASP A 188 11.91 28.36 -25.48
CA ASP A 188 13.35 28.30 -25.73
C ASP A 188 13.68 28.22 -27.23
N LEU A 189 12.89 27.48 -28.01
CA LEU A 189 13.21 27.18 -29.42
C LEU A 189 12.42 28.03 -30.42
N CYS A 190 11.28 28.58 -30.00
CA CYS A 190 10.29 29.19 -30.87
C CYS A 190 9.87 30.58 -30.35
N ALA A 191 10.78 31.36 -29.76
CA ALA A 191 10.49 32.61 -29.04
C ALA A 191 9.54 33.59 -29.77
N ASP A 192 9.63 33.68 -31.10
CA ASP A 192 8.81 34.56 -31.95
C ASP A 192 7.76 33.83 -32.80
N TYR A 193 7.53 32.55 -32.56
CA TYR A 193 6.65 31.71 -33.38
C TYR A 193 5.37 31.34 -32.61
N ARG A 194 4.21 31.55 -33.23
CA ARG A 194 2.94 31.07 -32.67
C ARG A 194 2.75 29.59 -33.00
N GLY A 195 2.80 28.75 -31.97
CA GLY A 195 2.64 27.29 -32.11
C GLY A 195 3.97 26.57 -32.28
N VAL A 196 3.96 25.40 -32.92
CA VAL A 196 5.15 24.54 -33.06
C VAL A 196 6.01 25.03 -34.22
N CYS A 197 7.26 25.39 -33.96
CA CYS A 197 8.23 25.77 -34.99
C CYS A 197 9.04 24.57 -35.51
N PRO A 198 9.70 24.66 -36.68
CA PRO A 198 10.46 23.55 -37.26
C PRO A 198 11.54 22.96 -36.35
N GLU A 199 12.18 23.79 -35.51
CA GLU A 199 13.17 23.28 -34.55
C GLU A 199 12.53 22.39 -33.47
N MET A 200 11.32 22.74 -33.02
CA MET A 200 10.56 21.95 -32.06
C MET A 200 10.03 20.64 -32.68
N GLU A 201 9.63 20.66 -33.97
CA GLU A 201 9.26 19.44 -34.70
C GLU A 201 10.44 18.45 -34.82
N GLN A 202 11.66 18.97 -35.01
CA GLN A 202 12.87 18.16 -35.19
C GLN A 202 13.56 17.76 -33.88
N ALA A 203 13.20 18.39 -32.77
CA ALA A 203 13.89 18.23 -31.49
C ALA A 203 13.87 16.80 -30.91
N GLY A 204 12.87 15.99 -31.28
CA GLY A 204 12.76 14.59 -30.89
C GLY A 204 12.65 14.33 -29.37
N GLY A 205 12.51 13.05 -29.01
CA GLY A 205 12.24 12.65 -27.61
C GLY A 205 13.38 12.96 -26.63
N LYS A 206 14.65 12.94 -27.07
CA LYS A 206 15.80 13.20 -26.19
C LYS A 206 15.86 14.66 -25.71
N LYS A 207 15.53 15.62 -26.58
CA LYS A 207 15.49 17.05 -26.22
C LYS A 207 14.27 17.32 -25.34
N LEU A 208 13.10 16.78 -25.70
CA LEU A 208 11.88 16.86 -24.88
C LEU A 208 12.08 16.28 -23.47
N LEU A 209 12.77 15.14 -23.32
CA LEU A 209 13.04 14.53 -22.01
C LEU A 209 13.81 15.47 -21.06
N LYS A 210 14.70 16.32 -21.58
CA LYS A 210 15.40 17.33 -20.77
C LYS A 210 14.42 18.36 -20.20
N TYR A 211 13.46 18.80 -21.01
CA TYR A 211 12.40 19.71 -20.56
C TYR A 211 11.49 19.05 -19.53
N ILE A 212 11.08 17.79 -19.76
CA ILE A 212 10.26 17.03 -18.82
C ILE A 212 10.96 16.89 -17.46
N ARG A 213 12.25 16.55 -17.43
CA ARG A 213 13.01 16.39 -16.17
C ARG A 213 13.20 17.70 -15.40
N ASN A 214 13.09 18.84 -16.07
CA ASN A 214 13.30 20.17 -15.48
C ASN A 214 12.00 20.92 -15.19
N VAL A 215 10.83 20.26 -15.27
CA VAL A 215 9.57 20.92 -14.90
C VAL A 215 9.53 21.19 -13.39
N ASN A 216 9.02 22.37 -13.04
CA ASN A 216 8.73 22.77 -11.69
C ASN A 216 7.53 23.72 -11.73
N PHE A 217 6.38 23.25 -11.27
CA PHE A 217 5.15 24.01 -11.26
C PHE A 217 4.27 23.58 -10.09
N ASN A 218 3.26 24.39 -9.76
CA ASN A 218 2.27 24.02 -8.75
C ASN A 218 1.18 23.17 -9.41
N GLY A 219 1.01 21.94 -8.93
CA GLY A 219 0.03 20.99 -9.45
C GLY A 219 -1.41 21.39 -9.17
N SER A 220 -2.34 20.58 -9.69
CA SER A 220 -3.79 20.77 -9.57
C SER A 220 -4.29 20.83 -8.11
N ALA A 221 -3.60 20.19 -7.19
CA ALA A 221 -3.88 20.20 -5.75
C ALA A 221 -3.10 21.27 -4.95
N GLY A 222 -2.41 22.20 -5.63
CA GLY A 222 -1.58 23.19 -4.97
C GLY A 222 -0.29 22.64 -4.35
N THR A 223 0.12 21.43 -4.75
CA THR A 223 1.41 20.84 -4.36
C THR A 223 2.42 20.91 -5.50
N PRO A 224 3.71 21.14 -5.21
CA PRO A 224 4.75 21.22 -6.24
C PRO A 224 4.91 19.88 -6.98
N VAL A 225 4.99 19.95 -8.30
CA VAL A 225 5.29 18.82 -9.20
C VAL A 225 6.68 19.04 -9.77
N MET A 226 7.60 18.16 -9.40
CA MET A 226 9.01 18.18 -9.79
C MET A 226 9.58 16.77 -9.77
N PHE A 227 10.68 16.55 -10.50
CA PHE A 227 11.35 15.25 -10.62
C PHE A 227 12.73 15.27 -9.99
N ASN A 228 13.10 14.15 -9.36
CA ASN A 228 14.46 13.92 -8.86
C ASN A 228 15.40 13.47 -10.01
N LYS A 229 16.65 13.15 -9.67
CA LYS A 229 17.68 12.70 -10.65
C LYS A 229 17.29 11.44 -11.43
N ASN A 230 16.46 10.58 -10.85
CA ASN A 230 15.99 9.34 -11.48
C ASN A 230 14.73 9.59 -12.35
N GLY A 231 14.08 10.74 -12.21
CA GLY A 231 12.81 11.05 -12.86
C GLY A 231 11.59 10.75 -11.99
N ASP A 232 11.75 10.48 -10.70
CA ASP A 232 10.65 10.22 -9.78
C ASP A 232 10.19 11.50 -9.09
N ALA A 233 8.88 11.63 -8.90
CA ALA A 233 8.30 12.67 -8.06
C ALA A 233 8.53 12.33 -6.56
N PRO A 234 8.65 13.32 -5.67
CA PRO A 234 8.78 13.07 -4.24
C PRO A 234 7.56 12.31 -3.72
N GLY A 235 7.82 11.16 -3.08
CA GLY A 235 6.78 10.30 -2.52
C GLY A 235 6.18 10.92 -1.27
N ARG A 236 4.86 10.90 -1.16
CA ARG A 236 4.13 11.35 0.02
C ARG A 236 2.97 10.39 0.23
N TYR A 237 2.82 9.84 1.43
CA TYR A 237 1.80 8.86 1.73
C TYR A 237 1.05 9.23 3.00
N ASP A 238 -0.25 9.01 2.98
CA ASP A 238 -1.08 8.89 4.17
C ASP A 238 -1.12 7.42 4.59
N ILE A 239 -1.08 7.19 5.89
CA ILE A 239 -1.06 5.85 6.49
C ILE A 239 -2.36 5.65 7.23
N PHE A 240 -3.10 4.61 6.84
CA PHE A 240 -4.40 4.28 7.40
C PHE A 240 -4.33 2.98 8.20
N GLN A 241 -5.21 2.88 9.19
CA GLN A 241 -5.51 1.62 9.84
C GLN A 241 -7.00 1.34 9.75
N TYR A 242 -7.37 0.10 9.43
CA TYR A 242 -8.76 -0.34 9.44
C TYR A 242 -9.20 -0.67 10.88
N GLN A 243 -10.24 0.00 11.37
CA GLN A 243 -10.73 -0.14 12.74
C GLN A 243 -12.26 -0.30 12.73
N THR A 244 -12.76 -1.41 13.28
CA THR A 244 -14.19 -1.70 13.40
C THR A 244 -14.70 -1.59 14.83
N THR A 245 -13.82 -1.78 15.82
CA THR A 245 -14.21 -1.83 17.23
C THR A 245 -14.12 -0.45 17.91
N ASN A 246 -14.95 -0.19 18.93
CA ASN A 246 -14.89 1.01 19.80
C ASN A 246 -14.98 2.37 19.09
N THR A 247 -15.57 2.43 17.89
CA THR A 247 -15.77 3.69 17.17
C THR A 247 -17.20 3.81 16.65
N SER A 248 -17.74 5.04 16.66
CA SER A 248 -19.08 5.34 16.13
C SER A 248 -19.20 5.10 14.62
N ASN A 249 -18.06 5.19 13.91
CA ASN A 249 -17.94 4.98 12.48
C ASN A 249 -16.79 3.99 12.21
N PRO A 250 -17.09 2.71 11.95
CA PRO A 250 -16.08 1.72 11.56
C PRO A 250 -15.52 2.03 10.16
N GLY A 251 -14.23 1.78 9.95
CA GLY A 251 -13.58 2.01 8.67
C GLY A 251 -12.10 2.38 8.78
N TYR A 252 -11.56 2.96 7.70
CA TYR A 252 -10.19 3.44 7.68
C TYR A 252 -10.02 4.72 8.50
N ARG A 253 -9.04 4.71 9.39
CA ARG A 253 -8.61 5.85 10.20
C ARG A 253 -7.22 6.29 9.77
N LEU A 254 -7.03 7.58 9.55
CA LEU A 254 -5.71 8.14 9.32
C LEU A 254 -4.91 8.07 10.62
N ILE A 255 -3.83 7.30 10.63
CA ILE A 255 -2.96 7.10 11.80
C ILE A 255 -1.56 7.68 11.60
N GLY A 256 -1.28 8.29 10.47
CA GLY A 256 0.04 8.85 10.21
C GLY A 256 0.28 9.24 8.76
N GLN A 257 1.49 9.72 8.50
CA GLN A 257 1.94 10.16 7.19
C GLN A 257 3.42 9.81 6.99
N TRP A 258 3.82 9.68 5.74
CA TRP A 258 5.21 9.57 5.34
C TRP A 258 5.54 10.66 4.33
N THR A 259 6.49 11.52 4.69
CA THR A 259 7.06 12.57 3.83
C THR A 259 8.55 12.64 4.10
N ASP A 260 9.32 11.79 3.43
CA ASP A 260 10.74 11.47 3.71
C ASP A 260 10.99 10.84 5.10
N GLU A 261 10.22 11.23 6.12
CA GLU A 261 10.19 10.69 7.47
C GLU A 261 8.83 10.09 7.80
N LEU A 262 8.83 9.03 8.62
CA LEU A 262 7.62 8.34 9.09
C LEU A 262 7.09 8.99 10.36
N GLN A 263 5.83 9.40 10.34
CA GLN A 263 5.10 9.90 11.50
C GLN A 263 3.86 9.03 11.73
N LEU A 264 3.74 8.46 12.92
CA LEU A 264 2.62 7.59 13.31
C LEU A 264 2.06 8.02 14.67
N ASN A 265 0.74 8.06 14.76
CA ASN A 265 -0.03 8.28 15.99
C ASN A 265 -0.29 6.93 16.64
N ILE A 266 0.69 6.42 17.40
CA ILE A 266 0.61 5.09 18.01
C ILE A 266 -0.59 4.97 18.97
N GLU A 267 -0.96 6.06 19.64
CA GLU A 267 -2.07 6.10 20.61
C GLU A 267 -3.45 5.88 19.98
N ASP A 268 -3.58 6.17 18.69
CA ASP A 268 -4.82 6.00 17.92
C ASP A 268 -4.93 4.58 17.32
N MET A 269 -3.86 3.79 17.39
CA MET A 269 -3.81 2.46 16.78
C MET A 269 -4.55 1.41 17.62
N GLN A 270 -5.24 0.50 16.94
CA GLN A 270 -6.01 -0.57 17.54
C GLN A 270 -5.78 -1.90 16.81
N TRP A 271 -5.78 -2.99 17.56
CA TRP A 271 -5.44 -4.31 17.08
C TRP A 271 -6.44 -5.35 17.56
N GLY A 272 -6.77 -6.31 16.69
CA GLY A 272 -7.61 -7.46 17.03
C GLY A 272 -9.03 -7.10 17.49
N LYS A 273 -9.79 -8.14 17.87
CA LYS A 273 -11.16 -7.96 18.36
C LYS A 273 -11.13 -7.28 19.73
N GLY A 274 -11.86 -6.17 19.87
CA GLY A 274 -11.99 -5.45 21.15
C GLY A 274 -11.20 -4.14 21.23
N GLY A 275 -10.46 -3.76 20.18
CA GLY A 275 -9.70 -2.51 20.14
C GLY A 275 -8.48 -2.50 21.07
N VAL A 276 -7.73 -3.61 21.10
CA VAL A 276 -6.51 -3.73 21.92
C VAL A 276 -5.48 -2.72 21.44
N ARG A 277 -4.92 -1.93 22.36
CA ARG A 277 -3.90 -0.92 22.01
C ARG A 277 -2.47 -1.45 22.07
N GLU A 278 -2.24 -2.58 22.71
CA GLU A 278 -0.94 -3.24 22.75
C GLU A 278 -0.56 -3.74 21.35
N ILE A 279 0.64 -3.37 20.89
CA ILE A 279 1.14 -3.74 19.57
C ILE A 279 1.46 -5.25 19.57
N PRO A 280 0.81 -6.05 18.73
CA PRO A 280 1.04 -7.49 18.72
C PRO A 280 2.44 -7.82 18.20
N ALA A 281 3.13 -8.71 18.90
CA ALA A 281 4.46 -9.16 18.49
C ALA A 281 4.38 -10.06 17.23
N SER A 282 5.36 -9.90 16.34
CA SER A 282 5.60 -10.76 15.18
C SER A 282 7.11 -11.05 15.08
N VAL A 283 7.59 -11.92 15.96
CA VAL A 283 9.00 -12.28 16.11
C VAL A 283 9.20 -13.77 15.87
N CYS A 284 10.34 -14.18 15.30
CA CYS A 284 10.57 -15.61 15.04
C CYS A 284 10.58 -16.43 16.34
N THR A 285 11.23 -15.88 17.37
CA THR A 285 11.30 -16.47 18.71
C THR A 285 11.02 -15.39 19.74
N MET A 286 10.28 -15.73 20.79
CA MET A 286 10.06 -14.83 21.91
C MET A 286 11.39 -14.49 22.63
N PRO A 287 11.48 -13.31 23.26
CA PRO A 287 12.62 -12.98 24.11
C PRO A 287 12.86 -14.04 25.19
N CYS A 288 14.12 -14.37 25.43
CA CYS A 288 14.49 -15.34 26.44
C CYS A 288 14.20 -14.82 27.85
N LYS A 289 13.88 -15.73 28.78
CA LYS A 289 13.63 -15.36 30.18
C LYS A 289 14.96 -15.03 30.88
N PRO A 290 14.93 -14.24 31.96
CA PRO A 290 16.13 -14.01 32.78
C PRO A 290 16.79 -15.33 33.20
N GLY A 291 18.11 -15.41 33.07
CA GLY A 291 18.88 -16.64 33.32
C GLY A 291 18.99 -17.56 32.11
N GLN A 292 18.51 -17.14 30.94
CA GLN A 292 18.69 -17.84 29.67
C GLN A 292 19.43 -16.96 28.67
N ARG A 293 20.32 -17.54 27.88
CA ARG A 293 20.99 -16.88 26.76
C ARG A 293 20.35 -17.27 25.43
N LYS A 294 20.43 -16.37 24.45
CA LYS A 294 20.07 -16.58 23.05
C LYS A 294 21.20 -17.35 22.37
N LYS A 295 20.84 -18.47 21.75
CA LYS A 295 21.71 -19.22 20.82
C LYS A 295 21.11 -19.12 19.43
N THR A 296 21.73 -18.32 18.58
CA THR A 296 21.32 -18.17 17.18
C THR A 296 21.61 -19.43 16.38
N GLN A 297 20.68 -19.83 15.52
CA GLN A 297 20.92 -20.94 14.58
C GLN A 297 21.73 -20.46 13.37
N LYS A 298 22.64 -21.29 12.88
CA LYS A 298 23.42 -20.99 11.67
C LYS A 298 22.48 -20.81 10.48
N GLY A 299 22.53 -19.64 9.85
CA GLY A 299 21.76 -19.32 8.64
C GLY A 299 20.42 -18.63 8.88
N THR A 300 20.01 -18.37 10.13
CA THR A 300 18.78 -17.61 10.42
C THR A 300 18.96 -16.68 11.63
N PRO A 301 19.41 -15.43 11.40
CA PRO A 301 19.88 -14.54 12.46
C PRO A 301 18.78 -14.04 13.41
N CYS A 302 17.54 -13.86 12.94
CA CYS A 302 16.43 -13.42 13.80
C CYS A 302 15.78 -14.55 14.60
N CYS A 303 16.21 -15.79 14.41
CA CYS A 303 15.67 -16.96 15.11
C CYS A 303 16.74 -17.50 16.05
N TRP A 304 16.39 -17.63 17.32
CA TRP A 304 17.27 -18.15 18.36
C TRP A 304 16.58 -19.25 19.15
N THR A 305 17.37 -20.01 19.90
CA THR A 305 16.88 -20.90 20.93
C THR A 305 17.33 -20.35 22.28
N CYS A 306 16.44 -20.34 23.26
CA CYS A 306 16.78 -19.92 24.61
C CYS A 306 17.37 -21.11 25.37
N GLU A 307 18.65 -21.00 25.72
CA GLU A 307 19.35 -22.00 26.54
C GLU A 307 19.53 -21.45 27.97
N PRO A 308 19.19 -22.21 29.02
CA PRO A 308 19.49 -21.79 30.39
C PRO A 308 21.00 -21.67 30.60
N CYS A 309 21.42 -20.69 31.38
CA CYS A 309 22.77 -20.66 31.95
C CYS A 309 22.88 -21.80 32.97
N ASP A 310 23.98 -22.55 32.93
CA ASP A 310 24.15 -23.77 33.72
C ASP A 310 24.93 -23.52 35.03
N GLY A 311 24.61 -24.27 36.08
CA GLY A 311 25.33 -24.30 37.35
C GLY A 311 25.58 -22.91 37.97
N TYR A 312 26.86 -22.56 38.14
CA TYR A 312 27.33 -21.28 38.71
C TYR A 312 27.46 -20.16 37.68
N GLN A 313 26.74 -20.23 36.56
CA GLN A 313 26.72 -19.17 35.56
C GLN A 313 25.52 -18.26 35.73
N TYR A 314 25.74 -16.96 35.55
CA TYR A 314 24.68 -15.98 35.41
C TYR A 314 24.65 -15.44 33.98
N GLN A 315 23.50 -14.94 33.57
CA GLN A 315 23.35 -14.27 32.28
C GLN A 315 24.07 -12.92 32.33
N PHE A 316 25.18 -12.79 31.61
CA PHE A 316 25.94 -11.53 31.56
C PHE A 316 25.36 -10.59 30.51
N ASP A 317 25.00 -11.13 29.34
CA ASP A 317 24.33 -10.41 28.26
C ASP A 317 23.29 -11.32 27.59
N GLU A 318 22.65 -10.85 26.52
CA GLU A 318 21.61 -11.63 25.82
C GLU A 318 22.14 -12.91 25.17
N MET A 319 23.45 -13.02 24.89
CA MET A 319 24.05 -14.11 24.11
C MET A 319 24.98 -15.00 24.96
N THR A 320 25.38 -14.54 26.14
CA THR A 320 26.52 -15.07 26.89
C THR A 320 26.17 -15.29 28.36
N CYS A 321 26.49 -16.49 28.85
CA CYS A 321 26.50 -16.81 30.28
C CYS A 321 27.94 -16.73 30.79
N GLN A 322 28.15 -16.12 31.96
CA GLN A 322 29.45 -16.04 32.62
C GLN A 322 29.42 -16.73 33.97
N HIS A 323 30.55 -17.29 34.39
CA HIS A 323 30.70 -17.88 35.71
C HIS A 323 30.77 -16.80 36.79
N LEU A 324 30.15 -17.08 37.93
CA LEU A 324 30.41 -16.36 39.17
C LEU A 324 31.87 -16.54 39.54
N GLN A 325 32.63 -15.45 39.66
CA GLN A 325 33.93 -15.49 40.32
C GLN A 325 33.68 -15.77 41.79
N MET A 326 34.12 -16.94 42.26
CA MET A 326 34.29 -17.15 43.70
C MET A 326 35.51 -16.33 44.09
N ASP A 327 35.28 -15.17 44.71
CA ASP A 327 36.31 -14.58 45.56
C ASP A 327 36.65 -15.63 46.60
N ALA A 328 37.83 -16.22 46.47
CA ALA A 328 38.42 -17.01 47.53
C ALA A 328 38.52 -16.07 48.72
N ALA A 329 37.59 -16.24 49.68
CA ALA A 329 37.76 -15.68 51.00
C ALA A 329 39.14 -16.15 51.49
N GLU A 330 40.08 -15.21 51.56
CA GLU A 330 41.35 -15.43 52.24
C GLU A 330 41.02 -15.90 53.66
N VAL A 331 41.49 -17.11 53.95
CA VAL A 331 41.45 -17.78 55.25
C VAL A 331 42.40 -17.10 56.22
#